data_AF-A0A7Z0TN53-F1
#
_entry.id   AF-A0A7Z0TN53-F1
#
_cell.length_a   1.000
_cell.length_b   1.000
_cell.length_c   1.000
_cell.angle_alpha   90.00
_cell.angle_beta   90.00
_cell.angle_gamma   90.00
#
_symmetry.space_group_name_H-M   'P 1'
#
loop_
_entity.id
_entity.type
_entity.pdbx_description
1 polymer ?
#
loop_
_entity_poly.entity_id
_entity_poly.type
_entity_poly.pdbx_seq_one_letter_code
_entity_poly.pdbx_strand_id
1 'polypeptide(L)'
;MTPRDRSEPPSSPGSGPGRWSDLDRPPLNAAALRRALVREESLWTALDVVPATGSTNSDLVEAARAGRAEEGTVLVAEEQSAARGRLDRTWSAPPRSGLFFSVLLAPNDVPVPRWGWLPLLTGV
;
A
#
# COMPACT_ATOMS: atom_id res chain seq x y z
N MET A 1 46.45 14.15 31.91
CA MET A 1 46.53 12.69 31.76
C MET A 1 45.23 12.11 32.29
N THR A 2 44.26 11.92 31.39
CA THR A 2 43.09 11.05 31.57
C THR A 2 42.68 10.66 30.14
N PRO A 3 42.91 9.41 29.71
CA PRO A 3 42.71 9.00 28.33
C PRO A 3 41.22 8.97 27.95
N ARG A 4 40.88 9.46 26.75
CA ARG A 4 39.57 9.21 26.13
C ARG A 4 39.48 7.72 25.78
N ASP A 5 38.58 7.02 26.46
CA ASP A 5 38.18 5.66 26.13
C ASP A 5 37.52 5.65 24.73
N ARG A 6 38.18 5.00 23.77
CA ARG A 6 37.61 4.65 22.46
C ARG A 6 37.06 3.25 22.60
N SER A 7 35.75 3.13 22.77
CA SER A 7 35.05 1.86 22.65
C SER A 7 33.59 2.07 22.22
N GLU A 8 33.36 2.83 21.14
CA GLU A 8 32.14 2.66 20.35
C GLU A 8 32.38 1.54 19.31
N PRO A 9 31.62 0.44 19.34
CA PRO A 9 31.71 -0.58 18.31
C PRO A 9 31.17 -0.01 16.99
N PRO A 10 31.75 -0.38 15.84
CA PRO A 10 31.25 0.06 14.54
C PRO A 10 29.83 -0.46 14.33
N SER A 11 28.90 0.44 14.03
CA SER A 11 27.55 0.12 13.59
C SER A 11 27.64 -0.79 12.35
N SER A 12 27.14 -2.02 12.50
CA SER A 12 27.16 -3.01 11.41
C SER A 12 26.25 -2.53 10.27
N PRO A 13 26.76 -2.41 9.03
CA PRO A 13 25.94 -2.04 7.88
C PRO A 13 25.14 -3.27 7.45
N GLY A 14 23.91 -3.41 7.96
CA GLY A 14 23.05 -4.54 7.59
C GLY A 14 21.68 -4.62 8.28
N SER A 15 21.43 -3.89 9.37
CA SER A 15 20.12 -3.90 10.04
C SER A 15 19.18 -2.85 9.46
N GLY A 16 18.78 -3.01 8.21
CA GLY A 16 17.47 -2.50 7.80
C GLY A 16 16.39 -3.30 8.57
N PRO A 17 15.26 -2.69 8.95
CA PRO A 17 14.16 -3.44 9.56
C PRO A 17 13.72 -4.55 8.58
N GLY A 18 14.09 -5.79 8.90
CA GLY A 18 13.66 -6.94 8.12
C GLY A 18 12.16 -7.14 8.23
N ARG A 19 11.58 -8.02 7.40
CA ARG A 19 10.15 -8.36 7.38
C ARG A 19 9.55 -8.79 8.75
N TRP A 20 10.39 -9.05 9.75
CA TRP A 20 10.05 -9.42 11.12
C TRP A 20 10.47 -8.40 12.18
N SER A 21 10.81 -7.16 11.80
CA SER A 21 11.35 -6.15 12.72
C SER A 21 10.35 -5.63 13.75
N ASP A 22 9.06 -5.82 13.50
CA ASP A 22 7.97 -5.44 14.39
C ASP A 22 6.98 -6.61 14.40
N LEU A 23 6.94 -7.33 15.52
CA LEU A 23 6.09 -8.49 15.73
C LEU A 23 4.72 -8.10 16.31
N ASP A 24 4.58 -6.87 16.82
CA ASP A 24 3.30 -6.36 17.31
C ASP A 24 2.35 -6.05 16.13
N ARG A 25 2.92 -5.84 14.94
CA ARG A 25 2.18 -5.62 13.68
C ARG A 25 2.65 -6.58 12.61
N PRO A 26 2.18 -7.85 12.60
CA PRO A 26 2.61 -8.82 11.60
C PRO A 26 2.25 -8.37 10.17
N PRO A 27 3.04 -8.77 9.15
CA PRO A 27 2.71 -8.45 7.76
C PRO A 27 1.43 -9.14 7.31
N LEU A 28 0.76 -8.54 6.33
CA LEU A 28 -0.41 -9.10 5.68
C LEU A 28 -0.10 -10.42 4.99
N ASN A 29 -1.01 -11.38 5.14
CA ASN A 29 -0.92 -12.66 4.46
C ASN A 29 -1.52 -12.56 3.05
N ALA A 30 -0.69 -12.18 2.07
CA ALA A 30 -1.09 -12.02 0.68
C ALA A 30 -1.80 -13.28 0.10
N ALA A 31 -1.32 -14.47 0.45
CA ALA A 31 -1.92 -15.72 -0.04
C ALA A 31 -3.33 -15.93 0.53
N ALA A 32 -3.55 -15.63 1.81
CA ALA A 32 -4.88 -15.70 2.42
C ALA A 32 -5.82 -14.64 1.84
N LEU A 33 -5.35 -13.41 1.64
CA LEU A 33 -6.14 -12.33 1.04
C LEU A 33 -6.57 -12.68 -0.39
N ARG A 34 -5.65 -13.17 -1.24
CA ARG A 34 -5.99 -13.60 -2.60
C ARG A 34 -7.06 -14.68 -2.60
N ARG A 35 -6.91 -15.71 -1.77
CA ARG A 35 -7.92 -16.79 -1.65
C ARG A 35 -9.30 -16.29 -1.19
N ALA A 36 -9.33 -15.29 -0.32
CA ALA A 36 -10.57 -14.76 0.23
C ALA A 36 -11.27 -13.76 -0.70
N LEU A 37 -10.52 -12.97 -1.46
CA LEU A 37 -11.02 -11.80 -2.18
C LEU A 37 -11.13 -12.01 -3.69
N VAL A 38 -10.26 -12.82 -4.29
CA VAL A 38 -10.24 -13.08 -5.74
C VAL A 38 -10.96 -14.41 -6.00
N ARG A 39 -12.25 -14.31 -6.28
CA ARG A 39 -13.17 -15.43 -6.54
C ARG A 39 -13.99 -15.12 -7.80
N GLU A 40 -14.56 -16.15 -8.44
CA GLU A 40 -15.28 -16.02 -9.73
C GLU A 40 -16.41 -14.97 -9.69
N GLU A 41 -17.14 -14.85 -8.59
CA GLU A 41 -18.23 -13.88 -8.41
C GLU A 41 -17.80 -12.59 -7.69
N SER A 42 -16.49 -12.33 -7.58
CA SER A 42 -15.96 -11.11 -6.96
C SER A 42 -15.90 -9.94 -7.93
N LEU A 43 -15.94 -8.73 -7.39
CA LEU A 43 -15.49 -7.54 -8.12
C LEU A 43 -13.95 -7.50 -8.26
N TRP A 44 -13.23 -8.25 -7.43
CA TRP A 44 -11.77 -8.23 -7.38
C TRP A 44 -11.19 -9.32 -8.27
N THR A 45 -10.40 -8.91 -9.25
CA THR A 45 -9.81 -9.78 -10.28
C THR A 45 -8.35 -10.11 -9.99
N ALA A 46 -7.66 -9.23 -9.28
CA ALA A 46 -6.28 -9.41 -8.85
C ALA A 46 -6.01 -8.70 -7.52
N LEU A 47 -5.07 -9.23 -6.73
CA LEU A 47 -4.62 -8.59 -5.50
C LEU A 47 -3.13 -8.77 -5.31
N ASP A 48 -2.41 -7.67 -5.11
CA ASP A 48 -0.99 -7.67 -4.76
C ASP A 48 -0.73 -6.94 -3.45
N VAL A 49 0.23 -7.46 -2.68
CA VAL A 49 0.71 -6.84 -1.44
C VAL A 49 2.18 -6.52 -1.64
N VAL A 50 2.54 -5.24 -1.56
CA VAL A 50 3.92 -4.77 -1.65
C VAL A 50 4.44 -4.32 -0.28
N PRO A 51 5.73 -4.54 0.03
CA PRO A 51 6.29 -4.15 1.31
C PRO A 51 6.34 -2.62 1.49
N ALA A 52 6.57 -1.87 0.42
CA ALA A 52 6.60 -0.41 0.45
C ALA A 52 6.31 0.15 -0.95
N THR A 53 5.71 1.34 -1.00
CA THR A 53 5.57 2.15 -2.22
C THR A 53 5.57 3.63 -1.87
N GLY A 54 5.75 4.50 -2.88
CA GLY A 54 5.38 5.91 -2.74
C GLY A 54 3.88 6.06 -2.52
N SER A 55 3.05 5.53 -3.44
CA SER A 55 1.60 5.56 -3.29
C SER A 55 0.89 4.46 -4.06
N THR A 56 0.06 3.66 -3.36
CA THR A 56 -0.76 2.61 -4.00
C THR A 56 -1.63 3.18 -5.13
N ASN A 57 -2.18 4.39 -4.95
CA ASN A 57 -3.00 5.03 -5.97
C ASN A 57 -2.18 5.44 -7.20
N SER A 58 -0.98 5.98 -7.01
CA SER A 58 -0.11 6.40 -8.11
C SER A 58 0.37 5.20 -8.93
N ASP A 59 0.81 4.14 -8.24
CA ASP A 59 1.27 2.91 -8.87
C ASP A 59 0.16 2.23 -9.68
N LEU A 60 -1.08 2.21 -9.14
CA LEU A 60 -2.21 1.57 -9.81
C LEU A 60 -2.64 2.36 -11.05
N VAL A 61 -2.61 3.69 -11.00
CA VAL A 61 -2.83 4.56 -12.17
C VAL A 61 -1.76 4.32 -13.24
N GLU A 62 -0.49 4.18 -12.85
CA GLU A 62 0.59 3.88 -13.78
C GLU A 62 0.42 2.50 -14.42
N ALA A 63 0.13 1.48 -13.62
CA ALA A 63 -0.10 0.13 -14.09
C ALA A 63 -1.28 0.06 -15.08
N ALA A 64 -2.39 0.75 -14.78
CA ALA A 64 -3.54 0.85 -15.67
C ALA A 64 -3.16 1.50 -17.02
N ARG A 65 -2.43 2.63 -16.99
CA ARG A 65 -1.96 3.32 -18.20
C ARG A 65 -1.01 2.47 -19.04
N ALA A 66 -0.22 1.63 -18.39
CA ALA A 66 0.70 0.70 -19.05
C ALA A 66 0.03 -0.60 -19.54
N GLY A 67 -1.29 -0.79 -19.33
CA GLY A 67 -1.99 -2.03 -19.66
C GLY A 67 -1.58 -3.22 -18.78
N ARG A 68 -1.01 -2.97 -17.61
CA ARG A 68 -0.57 -3.98 -16.63
C ARG A 68 -1.59 -4.26 -15.53
N ALA A 69 -2.67 -3.48 -15.46
CA ALA A 69 -3.75 -3.64 -14.50
C ALA A 69 -5.10 -3.40 -15.18
N GLU A 70 -6.08 -4.23 -14.83
CA GLU A 70 -7.45 -4.18 -15.33
C GLU A 70 -8.43 -3.88 -14.19
N GLU A 71 -9.69 -3.60 -14.53
CA GLU A 71 -10.75 -3.38 -13.54
C GLU A 71 -10.79 -4.52 -12.50
N GLY A 72 -10.97 -4.14 -11.23
CA GLY A 72 -10.95 -5.06 -10.11
C GLY A 72 -9.57 -5.36 -9.54
N THR A 73 -8.48 -4.80 -10.11
CA THR A 73 -7.14 -4.92 -9.53
C THR A 73 -7.04 -4.17 -8.20
N VAL A 74 -6.55 -4.86 -7.17
CA VAL A 74 -6.31 -4.31 -5.83
C VAL A 74 -4.81 -4.28 -5.55
N LEU A 75 -4.28 -3.12 -5.18
CA LEU A 75 -2.91 -2.97 -4.70
C LEU A 75 -2.91 -2.56 -3.23
N VAL A 76 -2.26 -3.36 -2.41
CA VAL A 76 -2.09 -3.14 -0.96
C VAL A 76 -0.62 -2.89 -0.67
N ALA A 77 -0.32 -1.97 0.24
CA ALA A 77 1.03 -1.71 0.72
C ALA A 77 1.11 -1.80 2.25
N GLU A 78 2.20 -2.36 2.76
CA GLU A 78 2.49 -2.34 4.20
C GLU A 78 2.97 -0.94 4.67
N GLU A 79 3.53 -0.15 3.75
CA GLU A 79 4.03 1.20 3.99
C GLU A 79 3.85 2.09 2.74
N GLN A 80 3.48 3.36 2.95
CA GLN A 80 3.49 4.39 1.92
C GLN A 80 4.35 5.59 2.34
N SER A 81 5.36 5.94 1.54
CA SER A 81 6.28 7.04 1.84
C SER A 81 5.86 8.39 1.23
N ALA A 82 4.97 8.39 0.24
CA ALA A 82 4.51 9.57 -0.48
C ALA A 82 2.98 9.53 -0.69
N ALA A 83 2.23 9.06 0.32
CA ALA A 83 0.78 9.04 0.26
C ALA A 83 0.21 10.46 0.16
N ARG A 84 -0.76 10.64 -0.74
CA ARG A 84 -1.44 11.92 -0.95
C ARG A 84 -2.90 11.83 -0.54
N GLY A 85 -3.29 12.70 0.38
CA GLY A 85 -4.68 12.96 0.70
C GLY A 85 -5.31 13.98 -0.24
N ARG A 86 -6.57 14.34 0.02
CA ARG A 86 -7.29 15.39 -0.72
C ARG A 86 -6.58 16.74 -0.56
N LEU A 87 -6.63 17.55 -1.61
CA LEU A 87 -6.02 18.89 -1.66
C LEU A 87 -4.50 18.84 -1.39
N ASP A 88 -3.82 17.82 -1.95
CA ASP A 88 -2.37 17.60 -1.85
C ASP A 88 -1.79 17.52 -0.44
N ARG A 89 -2.64 17.26 0.57
CA ARG A 89 -2.15 17.03 1.93
C ARG A 89 -1.32 15.75 1.98
N THR A 90 -0.12 15.85 2.56
CA THR A 90 0.71 14.68 2.81
C THR A 90 0.11 13.85 3.94
N TRP A 91 0.08 12.53 3.74
CA TRP A 91 -0.26 11.56 4.76
C TRP A 91 0.96 10.68 5.03
N SER A 92 1.27 10.44 6.30
CA SER A 92 2.36 9.54 6.70
C SER A 92 1.90 8.73 7.90
N ALA A 93 2.30 7.46 7.91
CA ALA A 93 1.98 6.53 8.96
C ALA A 93 3.11 5.50 9.06
N PRO A 94 3.44 5.01 10.27
CA PRO A 94 4.42 3.94 10.42
C PRO A 94 4.05 2.68 9.61
N PRO A 95 5.02 1.85 9.23
CA PRO A 95 4.75 0.58 8.55
C PRO A 95 3.75 -0.26 9.35
N ARG A 96 2.80 -0.88 8.63
CA ARG A 96 1.80 -1.81 9.18
C ARG A 96 0.89 -1.21 10.25
N SER A 97 0.85 0.12 10.39
CA SER A 97 -0.01 0.81 11.37
C SER A 97 -1.42 1.11 10.85
N GLY A 98 -1.73 0.70 9.63
CA GLY A 98 -3.00 0.92 8.96
C GLY A 98 -3.11 0.07 7.70
N LEU A 99 -4.27 0.14 7.04
CA LEU A 99 -4.48 -0.51 5.76
C LEU A 99 -4.32 0.53 4.65
N PHE A 100 -3.29 0.36 3.83
CA PHE A 100 -3.04 1.21 2.67
C PHE A 100 -3.32 0.41 1.41
N PHE A 101 -4.39 0.76 0.70
CA PHE A 101 -4.76 0.07 -0.52
C PHE A 101 -5.45 0.99 -1.51
N SER A 102 -5.39 0.60 -2.77
CA SER A 102 -6.13 1.22 -3.87
C SER A 102 -6.78 0.13 -4.71
N VAL A 103 -7.92 0.46 -5.31
CA VAL A 103 -8.71 -0.43 -6.16
C VAL A 103 -8.92 0.25 -7.51
N LEU A 104 -8.71 -0.47 -8.59
CA LEU A 104 -8.94 0.03 -9.94
C LEU A 104 -10.38 -0.25 -10.35
N LEU A 105 -11.14 0.81 -10.62
CA LEU A 105 -12.50 0.74 -11.14
C LEU A 105 -12.53 1.36 -12.53
N ALA A 106 -13.27 0.75 -13.47
CA ALA A 106 -13.47 1.25 -14.82
C ALA A 106 -14.97 1.23 -15.17
N PRO A 107 -15.80 2.08 -14.52
CA PRO A 107 -17.26 2.02 -14.63
C PRO A 107 -17.73 2.63 -15.97
N ASN A 108 -17.47 1.93 -17.07
CA ASN A 108 -17.72 2.38 -18.45
C ASN A 108 -19.21 2.65 -18.73
N ASP A 109 -20.11 1.96 -18.02
CA ASP A 109 -21.56 2.13 -18.14
C ASP A 109 -22.13 3.23 -17.23
N VAL A 110 -21.29 3.88 -16.42
CA VAL A 110 -21.72 4.95 -15.49
C VAL A 110 -21.27 6.32 -16.01
N PRO A 111 -22.21 7.26 -16.24
CA PRO A 111 -21.86 8.61 -16.67
C PRO A 111 -20.89 9.30 -15.71
N VAL A 112 -19.85 9.95 -16.26
CA VAL A 112 -18.82 10.69 -15.51
C VAL A 112 -19.38 11.62 -14.41
N PRO A 113 -20.49 12.36 -14.60
CA PRO A 113 -21.05 13.19 -13.53
C PRO A 113 -21.44 12.43 -12.25
N ARG A 114 -21.68 11.11 -12.34
CA ARG A 114 -21.99 10.27 -11.18
C ARG A 114 -20.75 9.75 -10.46
N TRP A 115 -19.56 9.86 -11.03
CA TRP A 115 -18.33 9.36 -10.41
C TRP A 115 -18.01 10.10 -9.10
N GLY A 116 -18.53 11.32 -8.91
CA GLY A 116 -18.43 12.05 -7.64
C GLY A 116 -19.06 11.33 -6.43
N TRP A 117 -19.87 10.29 -6.66
CA TRP A 117 -20.41 9.44 -5.59
C TRP A 117 -19.43 8.37 -5.10
N LEU A 118 -18.38 8.02 -5.87
CA LEU A 118 -17.43 6.98 -5.49
C LEU A 118 -16.80 7.22 -4.11
N PRO A 119 -16.30 8.43 -3.76
CA PRO A 119 -15.75 8.67 -2.43
C PRO A 119 -16.78 8.55 -1.31
N LEU A 120 -18.06 8.82 -1.58
CA LEU A 120 -19.14 8.68 -0.61
C LEU A 120 -19.43 7.19 -0.36
N LEU A 121 -19.52 6.38 -1.41
CA LEU A 121 -19.75 4.94 -1.31
C LEU A 121 -18.62 4.19 -0.59
N THR A 122 -17.38 4.69 -0.67
CA THR A 122 -16.24 4.07 0.01
C THR A 122 -16.12 4.42 1.49
N GLY A 123 -16.82 5.45 1.96
CA GLY A 123 -16.66 6.00 3.32
C GLY A 123 -17.87 5.82 4.25
N VAL A 124 -18.90 5.08 3.81
CA VAL A 124 -20.12 4.78 4.59
C VAL A 124 -19.95 3.66 5.59
#